data_AF-A0A955AYM2-F1
#
_entry.id   AF-A0A955AYM2-F1
#
_cell.length_a   1.000
_cell.length_b   1.000
_cell.length_c   1.000
_cell.angle_alpha   90.00
_cell.angle_beta   90.00
_cell.angle_gamma   90.00
#
_symmetry.space_group_name_H-M   'P 1'
#
loop_
_entity.id
_entity.type
_entity.pdbx_description
1 polymer ?
#
loop_
_entity_poly.entity_id
_entity_poly.type
_entity_poly.pdbx_seq_one_letter_code
_entity_poly.pdbx_strand_id
1 'polypeptide(L)'
;MRQVASWGLCFGWLCVSATFFASSGLAQEADNSPTSSAKSPKVGVVEKALDAKVSFEFIDTPLNDVVAYIADAQDINVLIDELALSDEGIAKDHPVTLGIRDVSLRSALRLMFKPLALTFVIEDEFLVITTPTTAETNLPVHVYPVQDLVGVRAADGDAAYYDTQQLIDLIEQTIAMDSWASVGGPGEARGAQGKLVV
;
A
#
# COMPACT_ATOMS: atom_id res chain seq x y z
N MET A 1 64.65 -49.14 9.13
CA MET A 1 64.34 -50.25 10.07
C MET A 1 63.16 -49.77 10.93
N ARG A 2 61.89 -49.99 10.54
CA ARG A 2 61.00 -51.16 10.83
C ARG A 2 60.90 -51.38 12.37
N GLN A 3 59.76 -51.19 13.05
CA GLN A 3 58.53 -52.03 13.17
C GLN A 3 57.41 -51.15 13.81
N VAL A 4 56.12 -51.08 13.41
CA VAL A 4 54.98 -52.05 13.31
C VAL A 4 54.29 -52.40 14.65
N ALA A 5 53.02 -51.99 14.77
CA ALA A 5 51.94 -52.62 15.57
C ALA A 5 50.59 -52.11 14.98
N SER A 6 49.88 -52.90 14.16
CA SER A 6 48.85 -53.92 14.48
C SER A 6 47.45 -53.34 14.73
N TRP A 7 46.52 -53.74 13.85
CA TRP A 7 45.11 -53.35 13.76
C TRP A 7 44.18 -54.05 14.77
N GLY A 8 43.01 -53.45 15.02
CA GLY A 8 41.84 -54.09 15.63
C GLY A 8 40.57 -53.27 15.38
N LEU A 9 39.78 -53.70 14.40
CA LEU A 9 38.55 -53.10 13.89
C LEU A 9 37.40 -53.13 14.92
N CYS A 10 36.71 -52.01 15.12
CA CYS A 10 35.30 -51.99 15.56
C CYS A 10 34.43 -51.35 14.46
N PHE A 11 33.50 -52.16 13.98
CA PHE A 11 32.46 -51.85 13.00
C PHE A 11 31.45 -50.83 13.55
N GLY A 12 31.03 -49.87 12.72
CA GLY A 12 29.87 -49.01 12.96
C GLY A 12 29.87 -47.69 12.18
N TRP A 13 29.37 -47.74 10.94
CA TRP A 13 28.91 -46.64 10.05
C TRP A 13 28.45 -45.33 10.74
N LEU A 14 28.56 -44.12 10.18
CA LEU A 14 29.10 -43.59 8.93
C LEU A 14 29.33 -42.08 9.12
N CYS A 15 30.32 -41.53 8.41
CA CYS A 15 30.73 -40.13 8.36
C CYS A 15 29.69 -39.19 7.75
N VAL A 16 29.73 -37.89 8.09
CA VAL A 16 29.80 -36.69 7.21
C VAL A 16 29.73 -35.48 8.15
N SER A 17 30.76 -34.64 8.29
CA SER A 17 30.95 -33.41 7.50
C SER A 17 32.34 -32.84 7.86
N ALA A 18 33.30 -32.73 6.94
CA ALA A 18 33.42 -31.69 5.93
C ALA A 18 33.37 -30.27 6.54
N THR A 19 34.57 -29.73 6.77
CA THR A 19 35.07 -28.34 6.68
C THR A 19 34.07 -27.20 6.52
N PHE A 20 34.39 -26.01 7.03
CA PHE A 20 34.39 -24.70 6.33
C PHE A 20 34.38 -23.59 7.41
N PHE A 21 35.51 -22.95 7.65
CA PHE A 21 35.92 -21.68 7.03
C PHE A 21 35.54 -20.50 7.95
N ALA A 22 36.51 -20.08 8.76
CA ALA A 22 36.50 -18.79 9.41
C ALA A 22 36.62 -17.71 8.34
N SER A 23 35.58 -16.88 8.19
CA SER A 23 35.64 -15.66 7.40
C SER A 23 35.26 -14.49 8.29
N SER A 24 36.26 -13.68 8.60
CA SER A 24 36.10 -12.30 9.05
C SER A 24 35.33 -11.52 7.98
N GLY A 25 34.20 -10.93 8.35
CA GLY A 25 33.42 -10.04 7.50
C GLY A 25 32.92 -8.86 8.31
N LEU A 26 33.46 -7.69 8.00
CA LEU A 26 32.99 -6.37 8.42
C LEU A 26 31.61 -6.08 7.82
N ALA A 27 30.85 -5.21 8.49
CA ALA A 27 29.57 -4.60 8.09
C ALA A 27 28.38 -5.58 8.08
N GLN A 28 27.22 -5.25 8.64
CA GLN A 28 26.50 -3.99 8.40
C GLN A 28 25.53 -3.75 9.57
N GLU A 29 25.70 -2.64 10.27
CA GLU A 29 24.65 -2.05 11.08
C GLU A 29 23.61 -1.48 10.11
N ALA A 30 22.64 -2.33 9.77
CA ALA A 30 21.48 -1.92 9.01
C ALA A 30 20.56 -1.16 9.97
N ASP A 31 20.66 0.16 9.91
CA ASP A 31 19.57 1.10 10.18
C ASP A 31 18.31 0.59 9.47
N ASN A 32 17.54 -0.24 10.16
CA ASN A 32 16.29 -0.80 9.69
C ASN A 32 15.15 0.12 10.11
N SER A 33 15.24 1.38 9.68
CA SER A 33 14.11 2.29 9.60
C SER A 33 13.26 1.88 8.39
N PRO A 34 12.10 1.24 8.59
CA PRO A 34 11.22 0.89 7.49
C PRO A 34 10.38 2.12 7.20
N THR A 35 10.94 3.01 6.40
CA THR A 35 10.19 4.11 5.81
C THR A 35 8.97 3.50 5.12
N SER A 36 7.79 3.92 5.58
CA SER A 36 6.48 3.80 4.92
C SER A 36 6.65 3.69 3.42
N SER A 37 6.02 2.68 2.81
CA SER A 37 5.85 2.46 1.37
C SER A 37 6.86 3.22 0.52
N ALA A 38 7.79 2.51 -0.14
CA ALA A 38 8.64 3.09 -1.17
C ALA A 38 7.76 3.61 -2.31
N LYS A 39 7.11 4.73 -2.05
CA LYS A 39 6.32 5.56 -2.92
C LYS A 39 7.30 5.92 -3.99
N SER A 40 7.09 5.37 -5.19
CA SER A 40 7.87 5.75 -6.36
C SER A 40 7.99 7.27 -6.33
N PRO A 41 9.20 7.84 -6.49
CA PRO A 41 9.46 9.26 -6.21
C PRO A 41 8.52 10.21 -6.95
N LYS A 42 7.88 9.71 -8.02
CA LYS A 42 6.93 10.42 -8.86
C LYS A 42 5.46 10.33 -8.39
N VAL A 43 5.05 9.31 -7.62
CA VAL A 43 3.70 9.28 -6.97
C VAL A 43 3.55 10.46 -5.99
N GLY A 44 4.65 10.85 -5.33
CA GLY A 44 4.68 12.04 -4.48
C GLY A 44 4.43 13.35 -5.23
N VAL A 45 4.60 13.39 -6.56
CA VAL A 45 4.32 14.59 -7.38
C VAL A 45 2.82 14.76 -7.56
N VAL A 46 2.13 13.69 -7.96
CA VAL A 46 0.67 13.68 -8.15
C VAL A 46 -0.04 14.00 -6.83
N GLU A 47 0.40 13.45 -5.71
CA GLU A 47 -0.19 13.77 -4.41
C GLU A 47 -0.03 15.22 -3.99
N LYS A 48 1.14 15.83 -4.27
CA LYS A 48 1.35 17.26 -4.00
C LYS A 48 0.46 18.13 -4.87
N ALA A 49 0.26 17.75 -6.14
CA ALA A 49 -0.66 18.44 -7.04
C ALA A 49 -2.10 18.35 -6.53
N LEU A 50 -2.52 17.19 -5.99
CA LEU A 50 -3.85 17.03 -5.38
C LEU A 50 -4.08 17.92 -4.15
N ASP A 51 -3.04 18.25 -3.40
CA ASP A 51 -3.14 19.15 -2.24
C ASP A 51 -3.03 20.64 -2.62
N ALA A 52 -2.69 20.95 -3.88
CA ALA A 52 -2.61 22.31 -4.37
C ALA A 52 -3.98 23.01 -4.39
N LYS A 53 -3.97 24.32 -4.17
CA LYS A 53 -5.16 25.17 -4.20
C LYS A 53 -5.49 25.54 -5.64
N VAL A 54 -6.73 25.25 -6.05
CA VAL A 54 -7.22 25.50 -7.41
C VAL A 54 -8.53 26.28 -7.37
N SER A 55 -8.75 27.05 -8.43
CA SER A 55 -9.99 27.77 -8.67
C SER A 55 -10.38 27.58 -10.12
N PHE A 56 -11.55 27.01 -10.36
CA PHE A 56 -12.08 26.76 -11.69
C PHE A 56 -13.60 26.82 -11.68
N GLU A 57 -14.16 27.13 -12.84
CA GLU A 57 -15.59 27.23 -13.07
C GLU A 57 -15.91 26.54 -14.39
N PHE A 58 -16.64 25.44 -14.31
CA PHE A 58 -17.14 24.67 -15.44
C PHE A 58 -18.65 24.81 -15.51
N ILE A 59 -19.16 25.06 -16.72
CA ILE A 59 -20.58 25.22 -16.99
C ILE A 59 -20.87 24.34 -18.20
N ASP A 60 -21.67 23.30 -18.00
CA ASP A 60 -22.09 22.36 -19.05
C ASP A 60 -20.92 21.83 -19.90
N THR A 61 -19.76 21.62 -19.26
CA THR A 61 -18.51 21.24 -19.94
C THR A 61 -18.37 19.72 -19.93
N PRO A 62 -18.07 19.05 -21.05
CA PRO A 62 -17.98 17.59 -21.08
C PRO A 62 -16.83 17.10 -20.19
N LEU A 63 -17.05 15.98 -19.50
CA LEU A 63 -16.10 15.40 -18.55
C LEU A 63 -14.69 15.23 -19.15
N ASN A 64 -14.59 14.78 -20.39
CA ASN A 64 -13.30 14.63 -21.09
C ASN A 64 -12.49 15.94 -21.16
N ASP A 65 -13.15 17.06 -21.45
CA ASP A 65 -12.48 18.36 -21.56
C ASP A 65 -12.09 18.90 -20.17
N VAL A 66 -12.93 18.65 -19.17
CA VAL A 66 -12.63 18.99 -17.77
C VAL A 66 -11.38 18.23 -17.28
N VAL A 67 -11.29 16.94 -17.61
CA VAL A 67 -10.15 16.09 -17.25
C VAL A 67 -8.87 16.56 -17.96
N ALA A 68 -8.95 16.86 -19.27
CA ALA A 68 -7.83 17.41 -20.02
C ALA A 68 -7.35 18.75 -19.45
N TYR A 69 -8.28 19.65 -19.10
CA TYR A 69 -7.95 20.92 -18.46
C TYR A 69 -7.23 20.72 -17.12
N ILE A 70 -7.66 19.76 -16.29
CA ILE A 70 -7.01 19.48 -15.01
C ILE A 70 -5.61 18.89 -15.21
N ALA A 71 -5.44 18.00 -16.19
CA ALA A 71 -4.14 17.44 -16.56
C ALA A 71 -3.15 18.56 -16.94
N ASP A 72 -3.56 19.47 -17.81
CA ASP A 72 -2.73 20.60 -18.27
C ASP A 72 -2.48 21.63 -17.16
N ALA A 73 -3.50 21.96 -16.36
CA ALA A 73 -3.41 22.98 -15.32
C ALA A 73 -2.55 22.56 -14.13
N GLN A 74 -2.39 21.26 -13.89
CA GLN A 74 -1.67 20.71 -12.75
C GLN A 74 -0.40 19.93 -13.14
N ASP A 75 -0.11 19.83 -14.45
CA ASP A 75 1.03 19.11 -15.01
C ASP A 75 1.09 17.65 -14.49
N ILE A 76 -0.07 16.98 -14.50
CA ILE A 76 -0.22 15.59 -14.07
C ILE A 76 -0.85 14.74 -15.17
N ASN A 77 -0.47 13.46 -15.21
CA ASN A 77 -1.10 12.52 -16.13
C ASN A 77 -2.43 12.05 -15.54
N VAL A 78 -3.53 12.25 -16.29
CA VAL A 78 -4.87 11.79 -15.90
C VAL A 78 -5.40 10.81 -16.94
N LEU A 79 -5.96 9.70 -16.48
CA LEU A 79 -6.57 8.66 -17.30
C LEU A 79 -8.02 8.46 -16.89
N ILE A 80 -8.87 8.13 -17.87
CA ILE A 80 -10.26 7.77 -17.64
C ILE A 80 -10.41 6.28 -17.89
N ASP A 81 -10.92 5.55 -16.90
CA ASP A 81 -11.27 4.15 -17.05
C ASP A 81 -12.59 4.03 -17.82
N GLU A 82 -12.48 3.88 -19.15
CA GLU A 82 -13.64 3.85 -20.04
C GLU A 82 -14.57 2.67 -19.77
N LEU A 83 -14.02 1.54 -19.33
CA LEU A 83 -14.79 0.33 -19.04
C LEU A 83 -15.63 0.56 -17.80
N ALA A 84 -15.02 1.01 -16.70
CA ALA A 84 -15.73 1.29 -15.46
C ALA A 84 -16.82 2.36 -15.65
N LEU A 85 -16.53 3.44 -16.39
CA LEU A 85 -17.52 4.48 -16.68
C LEU A 85 -18.69 3.96 -17.52
N SER A 86 -18.42 3.11 -18.51
CA SER A 86 -19.47 2.53 -19.36
C SER A 86 -20.37 1.56 -18.60
N ASP A 87 -19.84 0.83 -17.61
CA ASP A 87 -20.61 -0.11 -16.78
C ASP A 87 -21.64 0.63 -15.90
N GLU A 88 -21.30 1.84 -15.44
CA GLU A 88 -22.22 2.74 -14.72
C GLU A 88 -23.08 3.62 -15.65
N GLY A 89 -22.96 3.43 -16.98
CA GLY A 89 -23.72 4.18 -17.97
C GLY A 89 -23.33 5.66 -18.09
N ILE A 90 -22.13 6.03 -17.63
CA ILE A 90 -21.60 7.39 -17.67
C ILE A 90 -20.78 7.56 -18.94
N ALA A 91 -21.22 8.47 -19.81
CA ALA A 91 -20.49 8.81 -21.01
C ALA A 91 -19.40 9.85 -20.74
N LYS A 92 -18.30 9.83 -21.51
CA LYS A 92 -17.16 10.76 -21.33
C LYS A 92 -17.51 12.21 -21.70
N ASP A 93 -18.57 12.39 -22.47
CA ASP A 93 -19.14 13.67 -22.85
C ASP A 93 -20.21 14.15 -21.86
N HIS A 94 -20.43 13.43 -20.75
CA HIS A 94 -21.38 13.84 -19.73
C HIS A 94 -21.04 15.27 -19.26
N PRO A 95 -22.01 16.21 -19.30
CA PRO A 95 -21.76 17.58 -18.92
C PRO A 95 -21.54 17.69 -17.41
N VAL A 96 -20.54 18.46 -17.03
CA VAL A 96 -20.18 18.76 -15.64
C VAL A 96 -20.33 20.25 -15.42
N THR A 97 -21.02 20.60 -14.33
CA THR A 97 -21.17 21.98 -13.87
C THR A 97 -20.65 22.08 -12.44
N LEU A 98 -19.57 22.82 -12.24
CA LEU A 98 -18.96 23.02 -10.93
C LEU A 98 -18.19 24.33 -10.88
N GLY A 99 -18.50 25.18 -9.90
CA GLY A 99 -17.75 26.40 -9.62
C GLY A 99 -17.12 26.34 -8.24
N ILE A 100 -15.79 26.44 -8.16
CA ILE A 100 -15.04 26.43 -6.91
C ILE A 100 -13.95 27.49 -6.89
N ARG A 101 -13.64 27.99 -5.69
CA ARG A 101 -12.60 29.00 -5.46
C ARG A 101 -11.80 28.65 -4.22
N ASP A 102 -10.48 28.64 -4.33
CA ASP A 102 -9.52 28.40 -3.25
C ASP A 102 -9.71 27.05 -2.50
N VAL A 103 -10.05 26.00 -3.25
CA VAL A 103 -10.26 24.64 -2.73
C VAL A 103 -9.09 23.74 -3.15
N SER A 104 -8.76 22.72 -2.36
CA SER A 104 -7.76 21.73 -2.77
C SER A 104 -8.27 20.91 -3.95
N LEU A 105 -7.40 20.60 -4.92
CA LEU A 105 -7.77 19.78 -6.09
C LEU A 105 -8.40 18.44 -5.68
N ARG A 106 -7.89 17.81 -4.62
CA ARG A 106 -8.49 16.59 -4.03
C ARG A 106 -9.96 16.78 -3.66
N SER A 107 -10.28 17.88 -2.98
CA SER A 107 -11.66 18.15 -2.56
C SER A 107 -12.52 18.55 -3.74
N ALA A 108 -11.95 19.31 -4.68
CA ALA A 108 -12.58 19.70 -5.92
C ALA A 108 -13.03 18.50 -6.75
N LEU A 109 -12.11 17.55 -7.02
CA LEU A 109 -12.40 16.29 -7.73
C LEU A 109 -13.46 15.48 -7.00
N ARG A 110 -13.36 15.35 -5.67
CA ARG A 110 -14.36 14.62 -4.89
C ARG A 110 -15.74 15.25 -4.97
N LEU A 111 -15.84 16.59 -4.97
CA LEU A 111 -17.12 17.29 -5.13
C LEU A 111 -17.68 17.16 -6.56
N MET A 112 -16.80 17.18 -7.56
CA MET A 112 -17.15 17.02 -8.97
C MET A 112 -17.70 15.63 -9.29
N PHE A 113 -17.06 14.59 -8.74
CA PHE A 113 -17.37 13.21 -9.06
C PHE A 113 -18.47 12.60 -8.20
N LYS A 114 -18.74 13.15 -7.00
CA LYS A 114 -19.83 12.73 -6.13
C LYS A 114 -21.21 12.64 -6.82
N PRO A 115 -21.68 13.64 -7.60
CA PRO A 115 -22.97 13.54 -8.29
C PRO A 115 -22.97 12.51 -9.43
N LEU A 116 -21.80 12.15 -9.95
CA LEU A 116 -21.63 11.16 -11.02
C LEU A 116 -21.34 9.76 -10.46
N ALA A 117 -21.32 9.56 -9.14
CA ALA A 117 -20.88 8.31 -8.51
C ALA A 117 -19.49 7.83 -9.00
N LEU A 118 -18.59 8.77 -9.30
CA LEU A 118 -17.20 8.47 -9.69
C LEU A 118 -16.24 8.72 -8.53
N THR A 119 -15.06 8.12 -8.62
CA THR A 119 -13.94 8.34 -7.72
C THR A 119 -12.64 8.42 -8.53
N PHE A 120 -11.53 8.67 -7.84
CA PHE A 120 -10.20 8.63 -8.45
C PHE A 120 -9.25 7.81 -7.58
N VAL A 121 -8.28 7.17 -8.24
CA VAL A 121 -7.18 6.44 -7.61
C VAL A 121 -5.87 6.88 -8.24
N ILE A 122 -4.76 6.71 -7.51
CA ILE A 122 -3.42 7.02 -8.03
C ILE A 122 -2.74 5.69 -8.28
N GLU A 123 -2.51 5.38 -9.56
CA GLU A 123 -1.88 4.13 -10.00
C GLU A 123 -0.73 4.45 -10.94
N ASP A 124 0.45 3.89 -10.68
CA ASP A 124 1.63 4.01 -11.56
C ASP A 124 1.94 5.45 -12.04
N GLU A 125 1.74 6.45 -11.19
CA GLU A 125 1.97 7.89 -11.47
C GLU A 125 0.87 8.58 -12.30
N PHE A 126 -0.23 7.87 -12.57
CA PHE A 126 -1.42 8.40 -13.21
C PHE A 126 -2.52 8.63 -12.18
N LEU A 127 -3.26 9.73 -12.35
CA LEU A 127 -4.56 9.92 -11.70
C LEU A 127 -5.61 9.19 -12.56
N VAL A 128 -6.10 8.05 -12.10
CA VAL A 128 -7.10 7.26 -12.82
C VAL A 128 -8.49 7.61 -12.26
N ILE A 129 -9.39 8.07 -13.15
CA ILE A 129 -10.79 8.32 -12.83
C ILE A 129 -11.57 7.05 -13.14
N THR A 130 -12.23 6.50 -12.11
CA THR A 130 -12.93 5.21 -12.19
C THR A 130 -14.16 5.23 -11.27
N THR A 131 -14.87 4.12 -11.16
CA THR A 131 -16.04 3.95 -10.30
C THR A 131 -15.63 3.48 -8.91
N PRO A 132 -16.43 3.73 -7.86
CA PRO A 132 -16.15 3.24 -6.51
C PRO A 132 -15.98 1.72 -6.47
N THR A 133 -16.79 0.98 -7.21
CA THR A 133 -16.72 -0.49 -7.27
C THR A 133 -15.39 -1.00 -7.86
N THR A 134 -14.89 -0.36 -8.91
CA THR A 134 -13.57 -0.71 -9.47
C THR A 134 -12.44 -0.28 -8.53
N ALA A 135 -12.55 0.91 -7.93
CA ALA A 135 -11.56 1.41 -6.98
C ALA A 135 -11.46 0.53 -5.71
N GLU A 136 -12.57 -0.07 -5.27
CA GLU A 136 -12.62 -1.03 -4.15
C GLU A 136 -11.85 -2.33 -4.44
N THR A 137 -11.60 -2.64 -5.72
CA THR A 137 -10.78 -3.80 -6.09
C THR A 137 -9.29 -3.48 -6.04
N ASN A 138 -8.90 -2.24 -6.34
CA ASN A 138 -7.52 -1.75 -6.32
C ASN A 138 -7.22 -0.99 -5.02
N LEU A 139 -7.24 -1.72 -3.89
CA LEU A 139 -6.97 -1.13 -2.59
C LEU A 139 -5.47 -0.84 -2.41
N PRO A 140 -5.08 0.40 -2.05
CA PRO A 140 -3.69 0.71 -1.75
C PRO A 140 -3.27 0.08 -0.42
N VAL A 141 -2.11 -0.57 -0.43
CA VAL A 141 -1.53 -1.16 0.79
C VAL A 141 -0.84 -0.10 1.63
N HIS A 142 -1.29 0.05 2.87
CA HIS A 142 -0.75 0.94 3.88
C HIS A 142 -0.07 0.15 5.01
N VAL A 143 1.09 0.65 5.46
CA VAL A 143 1.85 0.05 6.57
C VAL A 143 1.88 1.02 7.74
N TYR A 144 1.34 0.60 8.86
CA TYR A 144 1.24 1.36 10.10
C TYR A 144 2.14 0.75 11.19
N PRO A 145 3.05 1.52 11.80
CA PRO A 145 3.78 1.06 12.98
C PRO A 145 2.84 1.03 14.19
N VAL A 146 2.68 -0.13 14.82
CA VAL A 146 1.76 -0.34 15.96
C VAL A 146 2.48 -0.87 17.21
N GLN A 147 3.81 -0.78 17.25
CA GLN A 147 4.66 -1.35 18.30
C GLN A 147 4.26 -0.91 19.72
N ASP A 148 3.81 0.34 19.86
CA ASP A 148 3.35 0.91 21.14
C ASP A 148 2.00 0.31 21.59
N LEU A 149 1.18 -0.15 20.65
CA LEU A 149 -0.16 -0.69 20.92
C LEU A 149 -0.14 -2.19 21.22
N VAL A 150 0.78 -2.94 20.61
CA VAL A 150 0.83 -4.41 20.68
C VAL A 150 2.00 -4.97 21.49
N GLY A 151 2.85 -4.09 22.03
CA GLY A 151 4.01 -4.48 22.82
C GLY A 151 3.62 -5.04 24.18
N VAL A 152 3.71 -6.36 24.34
CA VAL A 152 3.59 -6.97 25.67
C VAL A 152 4.97 -6.90 26.35
N ARG A 153 5.07 -6.13 27.43
CA ARG A 153 6.29 -6.05 28.23
C ARG A 153 6.45 -7.36 29.00
N ALA A 154 7.36 -8.22 28.56
CA ALA A 154 7.74 -9.40 29.31
C ALA A 154 8.31 -8.96 30.68
N ALA A 155 7.78 -9.52 31.77
CA ALA A 155 8.18 -9.17 33.12
C ALA A 155 9.63 -9.57 33.46
N ASP A 156 10.25 -10.43 32.65
CA ASP A 156 11.49 -11.14 33.00
C ASP A 156 12.69 -10.85 32.07
N GLY A 157 12.65 -9.76 31.29
CA GLY A 157 13.78 -9.33 30.45
C GLY A 157 13.92 -10.05 29.11
N ASP A 158 12.96 -10.91 28.75
CA ASP A 158 12.89 -11.52 27.43
C ASP A 158 12.48 -10.52 26.32
N ALA A 159 12.79 -10.88 25.07
CA ALA A 159 12.45 -10.09 23.89
C ALA A 159 10.95 -9.77 23.84
N ALA A 160 10.61 -8.50 23.57
CA ALA A 160 9.23 -8.06 23.44
C ALA A 160 8.51 -8.85 22.34
N TYR A 161 7.41 -9.52 22.70
CA TYR A 161 6.53 -10.19 21.75
C TYR A 161 5.42 -9.24 21.33
N TYR A 162 5.20 -9.11 20.02
CA TYR A 162 4.16 -8.27 19.44
C TYR A 162 3.01 -9.16 18.96
N ASP A 163 1.89 -9.12 19.68
CA ASP A 163 0.66 -9.79 19.25
C ASP A 163 -0.24 -8.79 18.51
N THR A 164 -0.23 -8.85 17.19
CA THR A 164 -1.08 -7.99 16.34
C THR A 164 -2.47 -8.55 16.11
N GLN A 165 -2.75 -9.82 16.47
CA GLN A 165 -4.02 -10.46 16.11
C GLN A 165 -5.21 -9.83 16.80
N GLN A 166 -5.08 -9.49 18.09
CA GLN A 166 -6.15 -8.82 18.83
C GLN A 166 -6.55 -7.47 18.20
N LEU A 167 -5.57 -6.76 17.62
CA LEU A 167 -5.79 -5.47 16.98
C LEU A 167 -6.43 -5.65 15.60
N ILE A 168 -6.02 -6.67 14.85
CA ILE A 168 -6.64 -7.06 13.57
C ILE A 168 -8.11 -7.42 13.80
N ASP A 169 -8.38 -8.35 14.73
CA ASP A 169 -9.73 -8.79 15.06
C ASP A 169 -10.63 -7.62 15.45
N LEU A 170 -10.12 -6.69 16.25
CA LEU A 170 -10.88 -5.51 16.67
C LEU A 170 -11.20 -4.59 15.49
N ILE A 171 -10.24 -4.36 14.59
CA ILE A 171 -10.45 -3.53 13.40
C ILE A 171 -11.50 -4.17 12.50
N GLU A 172 -11.35 -5.46 12.20
CA GLU A 172 -12.28 -6.20 11.33
C GLU A 172 -13.71 -6.24 11.88
N GLN A 173 -13.86 -6.25 13.21
CA GLN A 173 -15.16 -6.31 13.87
C GLN A 173 -15.78 -4.92 14.18
N THR A 174 -15.04 -3.83 14.03
CA THR A 174 -15.54 -2.48 14.41
C THR A 174 -15.59 -1.49 13.26
N ILE A 175 -14.72 -1.62 12.27
CA ILE A 175 -14.63 -0.70 11.14
C ILE A 175 -15.16 -1.41 9.90
N ALA A 176 -16.24 -0.91 9.28
CA ALA A 176 -16.78 -1.41 8.02
C ALA A 176 -16.70 -2.95 7.89
N MET A 177 -17.42 -3.64 8.78
CA MET A 177 -17.26 -5.10 8.99
C MET A 177 -17.32 -5.90 7.70
N ASP A 178 -18.13 -5.48 6.72
CA ASP A 178 -18.36 -6.09 5.41
C ASP A 178 -17.22 -5.88 4.38
N SER A 179 -16.27 -5.00 4.68
CA SER A 179 -15.16 -4.67 3.77
C SER A 179 -13.95 -5.62 3.88
N TRP A 180 -13.89 -6.48 4.90
CA TRP A 180 -12.73 -7.30 5.21
C TRP A 180 -12.77 -8.71 4.60
N ALA A 181 -11.61 -9.23 4.24
CA ALA A 181 -11.42 -10.55 3.64
C ALA A 181 -11.96 -11.69 4.52
N SER A 182 -11.95 -11.51 5.85
CA SER A 182 -12.50 -12.48 6.80
C SER A 182 -14.01 -12.71 6.64
N VAL A 183 -14.73 -11.73 6.09
CA VAL A 183 -16.16 -11.84 5.77
C VAL A 183 -16.45 -11.83 4.26
N GLY A 184 -15.40 -11.87 3.42
CA GLY A 184 -15.51 -11.90 1.96
C GLY A 184 -15.48 -10.53 1.27
N GLY A 185 -15.09 -9.47 1.97
CA GLY A 185 -14.79 -8.17 1.38
C GLY A 185 -13.38 -8.08 0.77
N PRO A 186 -13.07 -6.99 0.03
CA PRO A 186 -11.81 -6.86 -0.70
C PRO A 186 -10.59 -6.47 0.15
N GLY A 187 -10.77 -5.95 1.37
CA GLY A 187 -9.68 -5.47 2.23
C GLY A 187 -9.00 -6.57 3.06
N GLU A 188 -7.68 -6.51 3.24
CA GLU A 188 -6.92 -7.48 4.03
C GLU A 188 -6.14 -6.76 5.15
N ALA A 189 -6.24 -7.23 6.39
CA ALA A 189 -5.39 -6.77 7.47
C ALA A 189 -4.43 -7.89 7.91
N ARG A 190 -3.14 -7.57 8.04
CA ARG A 190 -2.11 -8.52 8.48
C ARG A 190 -1.04 -7.89 9.35
N GLY A 191 -0.49 -8.67 10.27
CA GLY A 191 0.56 -8.24 11.17
C GLY A 191 1.96 -8.66 10.70
N ALA A 192 2.94 -7.78 10.85
CA ALA A 192 4.35 -8.08 10.59
C ALA A 192 5.28 -7.30 11.52
N GLN A 193 5.96 -8.00 12.44
CA GLN A 193 7.02 -7.43 13.32
C GLN A 193 6.64 -6.10 13.99
N GLY A 194 5.49 -6.06 14.67
CA GLY A 194 4.99 -4.84 15.34
C GLY A 194 4.45 -3.76 14.40
N LYS A 195 4.22 -4.09 13.13
CA LYS A 195 3.48 -3.25 12.17
C LYS A 195 2.19 -3.94 11.76
N LEU A 196 1.20 -3.11 11.44
CA LEU A 196 -0.03 -3.50 10.80
C LEU A 196 0.07 -3.13 9.32
N VAL A 197 -0.25 -4.06 8.44
CA VAL A 197 -0.38 -3.84 7.00
C VAL A 197 -1.86 -4.00 6.67
N VAL A 198 -2.46 -2.97 6.08
CA VAL A 198 -3.86 -2.92 5.64
C VAL A 198 -3.89 -2.50 4.18
#